data_AF-A0A917Q7X1-F1
#
_entry.id   AF-A0A917Q7X1-F1
#
_cell.length_a   1.000
_cell.length_b   1.000
_cell.length_c   1.000
_cell.angle_alpha   90.00
_cell.angle_beta   90.00
_cell.angle_gamma   90.00
#
_symmetry.space_group_name_H-M   'P 1'
#
loop_
_entity.id
_entity.type
_entity.pdbx_description
1 polymer ?
#
loop_
_entity_poly.entity_id
_entity_poly.type
_entity_poly.pdbx_seq_one_letter_code
_entity_poly.pdbx_strand_id
1 'polypeptide(L)'
;MYHTFMFACEPFAVQYPDRCRSVEGKLIEDAVEELSAAATSGSWSGTAGEPMPRDLETREAARRVLAGLSRLSPACALYAEVLKDAERRIARSIEEGKRLDEED
;
A
#
# COMPACT_ATOMS: atom_id res chain seq x y z
N MET A 1 -1.42 -14.21 -0.33
CA MET A 1 -2.30 -14.12 0.85
C MET A 1 -1.90 -13.01 1.84
N TYR A 2 -0.77 -12.30 1.67
CA TYR A 2 -0.30 -11.30 2.64
C TYR A 2 -0.75 -9.84 2.38
N HIS A 3 -1.20 -9.51 1.17
CA HIS A 3 -1.48 -8.13 0.78
C HIS A 3 -2.68 -7.49 1.51
N THR A 4 -3.63 -8.30 1.99
CA THR A 4 -4.77 -7.82 2.78
C THR A 4 -4.47 -7.73 4.27
N PHE A 5 -3.34 -8.30 4.75
CA PHE A 5 -3.05 -8.43 6.18
C PHE A 5 -3.09 -7.07 6.91
N MET A 6 -2.48 -6.04 6.34
CA MET A 6 -2.45 -4.71 6.97
C MET A 6 -3.81 -4.04 7.09
N PHE A 7 -4.79 -4.47 6.29
CA PHE A 7 -6.15 -3.96 6.33
C PHE A 7 -7.06 -4.86 7.16
N ALA A 8 -6.87 -6.19 7.09
CA ALA A 8 -7.59 -7.17 7.91
C ALA A 8 -7.21 -7.06 9.39
N CYS A 9 -5.96 -6.71 9.68
CA CYS A 9 -5.42 -6.48 11.02
C CYS A 9 -4.99 -5.02 11.19
N GLU A 10 -5.81 -4.07 10.73
CA GLU A 10 -5.54 -2.62 10.80
C GLU A 10 -5.07 -2.14 12.19
N PRO A 11 -5.69 -2.53 13.32
CA PRO A 11 -5.19 -2.12 14.63
C PRO A 11 -3.75 -2.55 14.91
N PHE A 12 -3.32 -3.72 14.42
CA PHE A 12 -1.94 -4.18 14.57
C PHE A 12 -1.01 -3.36 13.68
N ALA A 13 -1.34 -3.19 12.40
CA ALA A 13 -0.52 -2.44 11.45
C ALA A 13 -0.36 -0.96 11.83
N VAL A 14 -1.37 -0.37 12.50
CA VAL A 14 -1.30 0.98 13.06
C VAL A 14 -0.46 1.02 14.34
N GLN A 15 -0.68 0.09 15.28
CA GLN A 15 -0.02 0.15 16.60
C GLN A 15 1.44 -0.32 16.59
N TYR A 16 1.82 -1.20 15.66
CA TYR A 16 3.15 -1.78 15.64
C TYR A 16 4.26 -0.72 15.42
N PRO A 17 4.16 0.18 14.41
CA PRO A 17 5.12 1.28 14.26
C PRO A 17 5.15 2.23 15.48
N ASP A 18 4.00 2.48 16.12
CA ASP A 18 3.91 3.27 17.35
C ASP A 18 4.67 2.61 18.51
N ARG A 19 4.67 1.27 18.59
CA ARG A 19 5.47 0.51 19.56
C ARG A 19 6.96 0.54 19.22
N CYS A 20 7.33 0.39 17.95
CA CYS A 20 8.71 0.53 17.50
C CYS A 20 9.32 1.87 17.92
N ARG A 21 8.56 2.98 17.74
CA ARG A 21 8.97 4.32 18.16
C ARG A 21 9.31 4.42 19.65
N SER A 22 8.65 3.65 20.51
CA SER A 22 8.91 3.66 21.95
C SER A 22 10.24 3.01 22.35
N VAL A 23 10.87 2.28 21.42
CA VAL A 23 12.14 1.57 21.63
C VAL A 23 13.28 2.30 20.93
N GLU A 24 13.19 2.46 19.60
CA GLU A 24 14.24 3.11 18.79
C GLU A 24 13.67 3.62 17.46
N GLY A 25 14.17 4.77 16.98
CA GLY A 25 13.72 5.36 15.71
C GLY A 25 13.94 4.45 14.49
N LYS A 26 15.07 3.73 14.43
CA LYS A 26 15.39 2.81 13.33
C LYS A 26 14.34 1.71 13.14
N LEU A 27 13.76 1.22 14.23
CA LEU A 27 12.72 0.18 14.17
C LEU A 27 11.44 0.67 13.48
N ILE A 28 11.22 1.98 13.39
CA ILE A 28 10.11 2.54 12.60
C ILE A 28 10.38 2.34 11.11
N GLU A 29 11.61 2.64 10.66
CA GLU A 29 12.00 2.51 9.26
C GLU A 29 11.90 1.04 8.82
N ASP A 30 12.48 0.13 9.61
CA ASP A 30 12.42 -1.32 9.35
C ASP A 30 10.95 -1.81 9.32
N ALA A 31 10.12 -1.36 10.27
CA ALA A 31 8.71 -1.74 10.31
C ALA A 31 7.91 -1.23 9.11
N VAL A 32 8.16 0.01 8.67
CA VAL A 32 7.51 0.61 7.50
C VAL A 32 7.93 -0.13 6.24
N GLU A 33 9.22 -0.41 6.07
CA GLU A 33 9.76 -1.13 4.92
C GLU A 33 9.13 -2.53 4.80
N GLU A 34 9.24 -3.36 5.85
CA GLU A 34 8.75 -4.74 5.83
C GLU A 34 7.23 -4.84 5.66
N LEU A 35 6.46 -4.00 6.36
CA LEU A 35 5.00 -4.01 6.24
C LEU A 35 4.55 -3.51 4.85
N SER A 36 5.20 -2.48 4.32
CA SER A 36 4.91 -2.01 2.96
C SER A 36 5.26 -3.07 1.92
N ALA A 37 6.39 -3.76 2.05
CA ALA A 37 6.77 -4.87 1.17
C ALA A 37 5.76 -6.03 1.25
N ALA A 38 5.30 -6.39 2.45
CA ALA A 38 4.28 -7.42 2.64
C ALA A 38 2.93 -7.05 1.97
N ALA A 39 2.53 -5.77 2.06
CA ALA A 39 1.31 -5.27 1.45
C ALA A 39 1.37 -5.22 -0.08
N THR A 40 2.54 -4.96 -0.62
CA THR A 40 2.76 -4.70 -2.04
C THR A 40 3.23 -5.94 -2.80
N SER A 41 3.72 -6.98 -2.11
CA SER A 41 4.18 -8.25 -2.70
C SER A 41 3.05 -9.23 -3.05
N GLY A 42 3.40 -10.30 -3.78
CA GLY A 42 2.50 -11.38 -4.18
C GLY A 42 2.05 -11.29 -5.64
N SER A 43 1.41 -12.38 -6.11
CA SER A 43 1.01 -12.51 -7.51
C SER A 43 -0.03 -11.46 -7.93
N TRP A 44 0.12 -11.01 -9.17
CA TRP A 44 -0.79 -10.10 -9.83
C TRP A 44 -1.71 -10.87 -10.77
N SER A 45 -2.98 -10.51 -10.77
CA SER A 45 -4.01 -11.06 -11.65
C SER A 45 -4.92 -9.92 -12.11
N GLY A 46 -5.17 -9.84 -13.41
CA GLY A 46 -6.01 -8.80 -14.00
C GLY A 46 -5.91 -8.80 -15.52
N THR A 47 -6.69 -7.94 -16.15
CA THR A 47 -6.64 -7.68 -17.59
C THR A 47 -5.46 -6.76 -17.89
N ALA A 48 -4.69 -7.06 -18.94
CA ALA A 48 -3.69 -6.11 -19.44
C ALA A 48 -4.38 -4.82 -19.86
N GLY A 49 -3.80 -3.67 -19.50
CA GLY A 49 -4.37 -2.35 -19.80
C GLY A 49 -5.41 -1.83 -18.80
N GLU A 50 -5.91 -2.65 -17.88
CA GLU A 50 -6.83 -2.23 -16.83
C GLU A 50 -6.13 -2.18 -15.47
N PRO A 51 -6.47 -1.20 -14.61
CA PRO A 51 -6.05 -1.24 -13.21
C PRO A 51 -6.44 -2.56 -12.55
N MET A 52 -5.50 -3.21 -11.87
CA MET A 52 -5.81 -4.45 -11.17
C MET A 52 -6.81 -4.18 -10.04
N PRO A 53 -7.83 -5.04 -9.84
CA PRO A 53 -8.81 -4.87 -8.76
C PRO A 53 -8.14 -4.71 -7.39
N ARG A 54 -7.07 -5.48 -7.15
CA ARG A 54 -6.27 -5.40 -5.91
C ARG A 54 -5.69 -4.00 -5.68
N ASP A 55 -5.17 -3.33 -6.70
CA ASP A 55 -4.54 -2.02 -6.53
C ASP A 55 -5.60 -0.95 -6.23
N LEU A 56 -6.78 -1.07 -6.84
CA LEU A 56 -7.93 -0.22 -6.51
C LEU A 56 -8.38 -0.41 -5.06
N GLU A 57 -8.56 -1.65 -4.62
CA GLU A 57 -8.91 -1.97 -3.23
C GLU A 57 -7.86 -1.45 -2.25
N THR A 58 -6.58 -1.64 -2.56
CA THR A 58 -5.45 -1.16 -1.74
C THR A 58 -5.46 0.36 -1.63
N ARG A 59 -5.69 1.08 -2.74
CA ARG A 59 -5.78 2.53 -2.77
C ARG A 59 -6.91 3.05 -1.88
N GLU A 60 -8.11 2.50 -2.02
CA GLU A 60 -9.26 2.95 -1.23
C GLU A 60 -9.11 2.60 0.26
N ALA A 61 -8.59 1.41 0.57
CA ALA A 61 -8.33 1.02 1.95
C ALA A 61 -7.26 1.91 2.60
N ALA A 62 -6.16 2.21 1.90
CA ALA A 62 -5.12 3.10 2.41
C ALA A 62 -5.65 4.53 2.63
N ARG A 63 -6.46 5.06 1.70
CA ARG A 63 -7.13 6.37 1.86
C ARG A 63 -8.05 6.40 3.08
N ARG A 64 -8.84 5.34 3.29
CA ARG A 64 -9.72 5.23 4.47
C ARG A 64 -8.93 5.29 5.77
N VAL A 65 -7.83 4.55 5.86
CA VAL A 65 -7.00 4.55 7.08
C VAL A 65 -6.34 5.91 7.28
N LEU A 66 -5.73 6.50 6.24
CA LEU A 66 -5.09 7.80 6.32
C LEU A 66 -6.05 8.92 6.75
N ALA A 67 -7.31 8.86 6.34
CA ALA A 67 -8.32 9.85 6.73
C ALA A 67 -8.65 9.81 8.23
N GLY A 68 -8.51 8.65 8.87
CA GLY A 68 -8.75 8.47 10.31
C GLY A 68 -7.49 8.56 11.18
N LEU A 69 -6.30 8.61 10.57
CA LEU A 69 -5.03 8.50 11.28
C LEU A 69 -4.43 9.88 11.60
N SER A 70 -3.86 10.02 12.81
CA SER A 70 -3.07 11.19 13.14
C SER A 70 -1.85 11.31 12.24
N ARG A 71 -1.58 12.50 11.71
CA ARG A 71 -0.36 12.80 10.93
C ARG A 71 0.94 12.59 11.71
N LEU A 72 0.86 12.54 13.05
CA LEU A 72 2.00 12.29 13.93
C LEU A 72 2.22 10.79 14.22
N SER A 73 1.31 9.90 13.77
CA SER A 73 1.51 8.46 13.87
C SER A 73 2.54 8.01 12.83
N PRO A 74 3.54 7.19 13.19
CA PRO A 74 4.45 6.60 12.23
C PRO A 74 3.74 5.71 11.20
N ALA A 75 2.57 5.16 11.54
CA ALA A 75 1.74 4.43 10.58
C ALA A 75 1.25 5.32 9.42
N CYS A 76 1.26 6.66 9.58
CA CYS A 76 0.95 7.57 8.48
C CYS A 76 1.95 7.43 7.33
N ALA A 77 3.24 7.22 7.63
CA ALA A 77 4.26 6.98 6.60
C ALA A 77 4.03 5.64 5.90
N LEU A 78 3.71 4.59 6.67
CA LEU A 78 3.39 3.26 6.14
C LEU A 78 2.24 3.31 5.12
N TYR A 79 1.08 3.83 5.53
CA TYR A 79 -0.09 3.86 4.64
C TYR A 79 0.07 4.84 3.48
N ALA A 80 0.91 5.88 3.61
CA ALA A 80 1.24 6.78 2.51
C ALA A 80 2.10 6.10 1.43
N GLU A 81 3.11 5.31 1.81
CA GLU A 81 3.91 4.56 0.82
C GLU A 81 3.08 3.48 0.13
N VAL A 82 2.18 2.81 0.85
CA VAL A 82 1.25 1.81 0.29
C VAL A 82 0.28 2.45 -0.71
N LEU A 83 -0.28 3.62 -0.38
CA LEU A 83 -1.13 4.38 -1.28
C LEU A 83 -0.39 4.77 -2.57
N LYS A 84 0.81 5.31 -2.41
CA LYS A 84 1.67 5.75 -3.52
C LYS A 84 2.06 4.59 -4.45
N ASP A 85 2.36 3.41 -3.91
CA ASP A 85 2.67 2.24 -4.72
C ASP A 85 1.44 1.75 -5.50
N ALA A 86 0.27 1.68 -4.86
CA ALA A 86 -0.99 1.34 -5.53
C ALA A 86 -1.32 2.33 -6.66
N GLU A 87 -1.20 3.64 -6.42
CA GLU A 87 -1.43 4.67 -7.44
C GLU A 87 -0.43 4.56 -8.61
N ARG A 88 0.83 4.25 -8.32
CA ARG A 88 1.86 4.03 -9.36
C ARG A 88 1.54 2.83 -10.24
N ARG A 89 1.06 1.73 -9.66
CA ARG A 89 0.68 0.52 -10.41
C ARG A 89 -0.53 0.76 -11.29
N ILE A 90 -1.56 1.39 -10.75
CA ILE A 90 -2.76 1.80 -11.50
C ILE A 90 -2.36 2.66 -12.70
N ALA A 91 -1.51 3.67 -12.49
CA ALA A 91 -1.04 4.53 -13.58
C ALA A 91 -0.27 3.74 -14.66
N ARG A 92 0.58 2.79 -14.25
CA ARG A 92 1.31 1.93 -15.18
C ARG A 92 0.37 1.04 -16.01
N SER A 93 -0.61 0.40 -15.37
CA SER A 93 -1.57 -0.46 -16.08
C SER A 93 -2.37 0.34 -17.12
N ILE A 94 -2.79 1.55 -16.79
CA ILE A 94 -3.50 2.44 -17.73
C ILE A 94 -2.59 2.83 -18.91
N GLU A 95 -1.33 3.15 -18.64
CA GLU A 95 -0.37 3.53 -19.68
C GLU A 95 -0.04 2.36 -20.60
N GLU A 96 0.14 1.16 -20.04
CA GLU A 96 0.32 -0.06 -20.82
C GLU A 96 -0.88 -0.35 -21.73
N GLY A 97 -2.11 -0.10 -21.26
CA GLY A 97 -3.34 -0.25 -22.06
C GLY A 97 -3.38 0.68 -23.25
N LYS A 98 -3.12 1.98 -23.02
CA LYS A 98 -3.07 2.97 -24.12
C LYS A 98 -2.06 2.62 -25.19
N ARG A 99 -0.88 2.14 -24.78
CA ARG A 99 0.18 1.78 -25.74
C ARG A 99 -0.19 0.56 -26.58
N LEU A 100 -0.93 -0.40 -26.01
CA LEU A 100 -1.45 -1.54 -26.77
C LEU A 100 -2.52 -1.08 -27.77
N ASP A 101 -3.43 -0.18 -27.37
CA ASP A 101 -4.45 0.39 -28.25
C ASP A 101 -3.86 1.26 -29.39
N GLU A 102 -2.66 1.82 -29.20
CA GLU A 102 -1.94 2.59 -30.23
C GLU A 102 -1.15 1.71 -31.24
N GLU A 103 -0.90 0.44 -30.90
CA GLU A 103 -0.15 -0.52 -31.72
C GLU A 103 -1.06 -1.42 -32.60
N ASP A 104 -2.38 -1.45 -32.33
CA ASP A 104 -3.44 -2.17 -33.08
C ASP A 104 -4.11 -1.31 -34.18
#